data_AF-A0A0U3B1P1-F1
#
_entry.id   AF-A0A0U3B1P1-F1
#
_cell.length_a   1.000
_cell.length_b   1.000
_cell.length_c   1.000
_cell.angle_alpha   90.00
_cell.angle_beta   90.00
_cell.angle_gamma   90.00
#
_symmetry.space_group_name_H-M   'P 1'
#
loop_
_entity.id
_entity.type
_entity.pdbx_description
1 polymer ?
#
loop_
_entity_poly.entity_id
_entity_poly.type
_entity_poly.pdbx_seq_one_letter_code
_entity_poly.pdbx_strand_id
1 'polypeptide(L)'
;MQSAIYSGTVWHHRHRPKVHSFKYSISLFWLDLQDLPALEQVRGLSAKKWAPVTFRRSDYLSHPERPLQQVALEKMSTLANSPLAGKVFMLGQLRLFGLYFSPVNFYYLQQPDGHFSHVLAEVSNTPWNERHCYLVDLNNPQATEKAFHVSPFNPMQMHYHWQISQPEEQLQLVIRCDTDQRHFDAGLRLQKKSLNSKTLFRVMLSTMTMKTLAGIYWHALRLLLKGVPVYSHTAKDKE
;
A
#
# COMPACT_ATOMS: atom_id res chain seq x y z
N MET A 1 -8.19 4.29 20.88
CA MET A 1 -7.83 3.52 19.67
C MET A 1 -6.84 4.36 18.86
N GLN A 2 -5.66 3.83 18.54
CA GLN A 2 -4.63 4.54 17.75
C GLN A 2 -4.84 4.40 16.23
N SER A 3 -5.64 3.42 15.81
CA SER A 3 -6.06 3.22 14.44
C SER A 3 -6.89 4.41 13.92
N ALA A 4 -6.69 4.74 12.64
CA ALA A 4 -7.24 5.92 11.97
C ALA A 4 -7.54 5.60 10.48
N ILE A 5 -8.13 6.57 9.80
CA ILE A 5 -8.26 6.58 8.34
C ILE A 5 -7.47 7.76 7.83
N TYR A 6 -6.62 7.55 6.84
CA TYR A 6 -5.94 8.62 6.11
C TYR A 6 -6.61 8.82 4.76
N SER A 7 -7.20 10.00 4.57
CA SER A 7 -7.92 10.34 3.33
C SER A 7 -7.27 11.52 2.64
N GLY A 8 -7.16 11.47 1.32
CA GLY A 8 -6.56 12.54 0.54
C GLY A 8 -6.42 12.20 -0.93
N THR A 9 -5.28 12.54 -1.52
CA THR A 9 -5.05 12.43 -2.97
C THR A 9 -3.75 11.70 -3.25
N VAL A 10 -3.79 10.82 -4.24
CA VAL A 10 -2.62 10.25 -4.90
C VAL A 10 -2.46 10.97 -6.23
N TRP A 11 -1.22 11.28 -6.59
CA TRP A 11 -0.87 11.86 -7.87
C TRP A 11 0.30 11.11 -8.47
N HIS A 12 0.29 11.04 -9.79
CA HIS A 12 1.33 10.44 -10.60
C HIS A 12 1.69 11.43 -11.68
N HIS A 13 2.97 11.62 -11.89
CA HIS A 13 3.51 12.49 -12.92
C HIS A 13 4.66 11.75 -13.62
N ARG A 14 4.40 11.31 -14.84
CA ARG A 14 5.41 10.77 -15.75
C ARG A 14 5.93 11.92 -16.60
N HIS A 15 7.23 12.18 -16.53
CA HIS A 15 7.89 13.21 -17.34
C HIS A 15 8.31 12.67 -18.70
N ARG A 16 8.67 11.38 -18.78
CA ARG A 16 9.23 10.73 -19.98
C ARG A 16 8.64 9.32 -20.24
N PRO A 17 8.60 8.87 -21.50
CA PRO A 17 8.97 9.59 -22.73
C PRO A 17 7.92 10.64 -23.15
N LYS A 18 6.66 10.46 -22.71
CA LYS A 18 5.57 11.44 -22.87
C LYS A 18 5.12 11.94 -21.50
N VAL A 19 4.90 13.24 -21.40
CA VAL A 19 4.35 13.86 -20.18
C VAL A 19 2.93 13.35 -19.98
N HIS A 20 2.68 12.75 -18.82
CA HIS A 20 1.35 12.30 -18.43
C HIS A 20 1.20 12.42 -16.92
N SER A 21 0.13 13.04 -16.48
CA SER A 21 -0.17 13.17 -15.06
C SER A 21 -1.62 12.89 -14.77
N PHE A 22 -1.87 12.21 -13.65
CA PHE A 22 -3.21 12.01 -13.14
C PHE A 22 -3.21 12.09 -11.62
N LYS A 23 -4.35 12.48 -11.07
CA LYS A 23 -4.59 12.52 -9.62
C LYS A 23 -5.94 11.92 -9.30
N TYR A 24 -6.05 11.22 -8.19
CA TYR A 24 -7.29 10.61 -7.73
C TYR A 24 -7.36 10.60 -6.21
N SER A 25 -8.57 10.63 -5.68
CA SER A 25 -8.81 10.55 -4.24
C SER A 25 -8.65 9.12 -3.75
N ILE A 26 -8.07 8.96 -2.56
CA ILE A 26 -7.93 7.66 -1.89
C ILE A 26 -8.22 7.80 -0.40
N SER A 27 -8.67 6.70 0.21
CA SER A 27 -8.64 6.52 1.66
C SER A 27 -7.90 5.22 1.99
N LEU A 28 -6.96 5.31 2.91
CA LEU A 28 -6.17 4.20 3.43
C LEU A 28 -6.45 4.04 4.92
N PHE A 29 -6.41 2.81 5.41
CA PHE A 29 -6.58 2.49 6.83
C PHE A 29 -5.22 2.48 7.50
N TRP A 30 -5.10 3.24 8.58
CA TRP A 30 -3.96 3.22 9.50
C TRP A 30 -4.33 2.34 10.68
N LEU A 31 -3.72 1.17 10.78
CA LEU A 31 -4.06 0.16 11.78
C LEU A 31 -2.89 -0.06 12.73
N ASP A 32 -3.15 0.06 14.02
CA ASP A 32 -2.29 -0.51 15.05
C ASP A 32 -2.43 -2.04 15.00
N LEU A 33 -1.35 -2.73 14.64
CA LEU A 33 -1.38 -4.19 14.49
C LEU A 33 -1.41 -4.93 15.83
N GLN A 34 -1.16 -4.26 16.96
CA GLN A 34 -1.33 -4.84 18.31
C GLN A 34 -2.79 -4.81 18.76
N ASP A 35 -3.55 -3.84 18.28
CA ASP A 35 -4.92 -3.55 18.74
C ASP A 35 -5.98 -3.79 17.65
N LEU A 36 -5.77 -4.83 16.83
CA LEU A 36 -6.77 -5.27 15.85
C LEU A 36 -8.15 -5.60 16.46
N PRO A 37 -8.27 -6.15 17.70
CA PRO A 37 -9.57 -6.36 18.33
C PRO A 37 -10.38 -5.07 18.52
N ALA A 38 -9.74 -3.90 18.65
CA ALA A 38 -10.47 -2.62 18.77
C ALA A 38 -11.24 -2.25 17.50
N LEU A 39 -10.93 -2.84 16.34
CA LEU A 39 -11.65 -2.61 15.10
C LEU A 39 -13.13 -3.01 15.20
N GLU A 40 -13.47 -3.97 16.06
CA GLU A 40 -14.84 -4.44 16.29
C GLU A 40 -15.74 -3.39 16.96
N GLN A 41 -15.16 -2.33 17.53
CA GLN A 41 -15.90 -1.20 18.10
C GLN A 41 -16.53 -0.32 17.00
N VAL A 42 -16.05 -0.43 15.75
CA VAL A 42 -16.50 0.37 14.63
C VAL A 42 -17.51 -0.41 13.80
N ARG A 43 -18.80 -0.04 13.90
CA ARG A 43 -19.86 -0.67 13.09
C ARG A 43 -19.53 -0.62 11.61
N GLY A 44 -19.55 -1.79 10.96
CA GLY A 44 -19.24 -1.95 9.54
C GLY A 44 -17.79 -2.34 9.24
N LEU A 45 -16.92 -2.38 10.26
CA LEU A 45 -15.54 -2.84 10.19
C LEU A 45 -15.36 -4.08 11.08
N SER A 46 -14.58 -5.06 10.61
CA SER A 46 -14.29 -6.27 11.37
C SER A 46 -12.95 -6.89 10.94
N ALA A 47 -12.28 -7.56 11.87
CA ALA A 47 -11.10 -8.40 11.60
C ALA A 47 -11.41 -9.90 11.77
N LYS A 48 -12.56 -10.26 12.34
CA LYS A 48 -12.91 -11.65 12.70
C LYS A 48 -14.02 -12.24 11.84
N LYS A 49 -15.04 -11.45 11.56
CA LYS A 49 -16.25 -11.83 10.83
C LYS A 49 -16.41 -11.02 9.55
N TRP A 50 -17.32 -11.45 8.69
CA TRP A 50 -17.71 -10.65 7.53
C TRP A 50 -18.29 -9.30 7.96
N ALA A 51 -17.83 -8.23 7.32
CA ALA A 51 -18.40 -6.89 7.40
C ALA A 51 -18.15 -6.13 6.08
N PRO A 52 -18.89 -5.03 5.81
CA PRO A 52 -18.66 -4.19 4.64
C PRO A 52 -17.20 -3.79 4.45
N VAL A 53 -16.48 -3.49 5.53
CA VAL A 53 -15.03 -3.33 5.53
C VAL A 53 -14.41 -4.43 6.38
N THR A 54 -13.51 -5.22 5.82
CA THR A 54 -12.91 -6.36 6.53
C THR A 54 -11.40 -6.33 6.44
N PHE A 55 -10.72 -6.37 7.59
CA PHE A 55 -9.31 -6.73 7.64
C PHE A 55 -9.18 -8.25 7.52
N ARG A 56 -8.47 -8.72 6.49
CA ARG A 56 -8.22 -10.15 6.31
C ARG A 56 -6.72 -10.40 6.29
N ARG A 57 -6.23 -11.14 7.29
CA ARG A 57 -4.79 -11.40 7.49
C ARG A 57 -4.09 -11.97 6.25
N SER A 58 -4.78 -12.82 5.47
CA SER A 58 -4.25 -13.45 4.25
C SER A 58 -3.97 -12.50 3.09
N ASP A 59 -4.42 -11.25 3.15
CA ASP A 59 -4.24 -10.30 2.05
C ASP A 59 -2.85 -9.63 2.05
N TYR A 60 -2.15 -9.68 3.19
CA TYR A 60 -0.90 -9.00 3.47
C TYR A 60 0.29 -9.96 3.44
N LEU A 61 1.47 -9.54 3.93
CA LEU A 61 2.70 -10.34 4.03
C LEU A 61 2.47 -11.83 4.31
N SER A 62 3.34 -12.69 3.80
CA SER A 62 3.23 -14.15 3.86
C SER A 62 3.05 -14.73 5.29
N HIS A 63 2.79 -16.03 5.39
CA HIS A 63 2.52 -16.74 6.64
C HIS A 63 1.29 -16.19 7.39
N PRO A 64 0.09 -16.29 6.80
CA PRO A 64 -1.14 -15.72 7.37
C PRO A 64 -1.53 -16.30 8.72
N GLU A 65 -0.98 -17.45 9.10
CA GLU A 65 -1.19 -18.08 10.41
C GLU A 65 -0.52 -17.30 11.55
N ARG A 66 0.44 -16.43 11.24
CA ARG A 66 1.19 -15.63 12.22
C ARG A 66 0.67 -14.18 12.30
N PRO A 67 0.75 -13.52 13.47
CA PRO A 67 0.39 -12.10 13.59
C PRO A 67 1.14 -11.22 12.58
N LEU A 68 0.43 -10.32 11.90
CA LEU A 68 1.01 -9.50 10.82
C LEU A 68 2.18 -8.64 11.30
N GLN A 69 2.11 -8.12 12.53
CA GLN A 69 3.21 -7.37 13.12
C GLN A 69 4.49 -8.18 13.21
N GLN A 70 4.41 -9.43 13.65
CA GLN A 70 5.60 -10.28 13.80
C GLN A 70 6.24 -10.51 12.43
N VAL A 71 5.44 -10.85 11.43
CA VAL A 71 5.95 -11.05 10.05
C VAL A 71 6.57 -9.77 9.49
N ALA A 72 5.95 -8.61 9.74
CA ALA A 72 6.48 -7.32 9.32
C ALA A 72 7.83 -7.01 10.00
N LEU A 73 7.94 -7.20 11.32
CA LEU A 73 9.18 -6.98 12.07
C LEU A 73 10.30 -7.91 11.63
N GLU A 74 10.00 -9.20 11.42
CA GLU A 74 10.99 -10.16 10.91
C GLU A 74 11.47 -9.72 9.52
N LYS A 75 10.55 -9.40 8.60
CA LYS A 75 10.89 -8.95 7.25
C LYS A 75 11.71 -7.65 7.26
N MET A 76 11.34 -6.69 8.09
CA MET A 76 12.11 -5.46 8.30
C MET A 76 13.52 -5.78 8.83
N SER A 77 13.64 -6.64 9.84
CA SER A 77 14.93 -6.99 10.45
C SER A 77 15.85 -7.68 9.45
N THR A 78 15.31 -8.59 8.62
CA THR A 78 16.06 -9.24 7.54
C THR A 78 16.57 -8.21 6.53
N LEU A 79 15.73 -7.28 6.08
CA LEU A 79 16.13 -6.25 5.11
C LEU A 79 17.09 -5.21 5.70
N ALA A 80 17.01 -4.94 7.01
CA ALA A 80 17.90 -4.04 7.72
C ALA A 80 19.26 -4.67 8.06
N ASN A 81 19.43 -5.99 7.84
CA ASN A 81 20.56 -6.78 8.33
C ASN A 81 20.84 -6.59 9.83
N SER A 82 19.81 -6.27 10.61
CA SER A 82 19.89 -6.00 12.05
C SER A 82 18.54 -6.21 12.72
N PRO A 83 18.50 -6.64 14.00
CA PRO A 83 17.25 -6.87 14.70
C PRO A 83 16.53 -5.54 14.96
N LEU A 84 15.30 -5.42 14.43
CA LEU A 84 14.43 -4.29 14.66
C LEU A 84 13.30 -4.66 15.62
N ALA A 85 13.02 -3.76 16.57
CA ALA A 85 11.96 -3.92 17.56
C ALA A 85 11.13 -2.64 17.64
N GLY A 86 9.86 -2.79 18.05
CA GLY A 86 8.92 -1.68 18.18
C GLY A 86 7.48 -2.08 17.88
N LYS A 87 6.61 -1.07 17.77
CA LYS A 87 5.22 -1.27 17.36
C LYS A 87 5.09 -1.08 15.85
N VAL A 88 4.31 -1.93 15.20
CA VAL A 88 4.09 -1.81 13.75
C VAL A 88 2.67 -1.31 13.48
N PHE A 89 2.60 -0.26 12.67
CA PHE A 89 1.35 0.25 12.13
C PHE A 89 1.28 -0.06 10.64
N MET A 90 0.13 -0.47 10.15
CA MET A 90 -0.10 -0.69 8.72
C MET A 90 -0.87 0.50 8.14
N LEU A 91 -0.40 1.04 7.03
CA LEU A 91 -1.15 1.93 6.14
C LEU A 91 -1.45 1.20 4.83
N GLY A 92 -2.71 0.88 4.58
CA GLY A 92 -3.11 0.21 3.34
C GLY A 92 -4.61 0.08 3.16
N GLN A 93 -5.04 -0.63 2.12
CA GLN A 93 -6.46 -0.91 1.88
C GLN A 93 -6.93 -2.12 2.68
N LEU A 94 -8.19 -2.11 3.08
CA LEU A 94 -8.90 -3.28 3.60
C LEU A 94 -9.85 -3.81 2.54
N ARG A 95 -10.39 -5.02 2.75
CA ARG A 95 -11.46 -5.51 1.88
C ARG A 95 -12.68 -4.62 2.00
N LEU A 96 -13.22 -4.20 0.87
CA LEU A 96 -14.48 -3.50 0.78
C LEU A 96 -15.50 -4.39 0.07
N PHE A 97 -16.58 -4.73 0.76
CA PHE A 97 -17.60 -5.71 0.31
C PHE A 97 -16.98 -7.01 -0.20
N GLY A 98 -15.91 -7.48 0.47
CA GLY A 98 -15.19 -8.71 0.13
C GLY A 98 -14.11 -8.56 -0.95
N LEU A 99 -14.05 -7.43 -1.64
CA LEU A 99 -13.08 -7.14 -2.70
C LEU A 99 -11.82 -6.49 -2.11
N TYR A 100 -10.65 -6.96 -2.54
CA TYR A 100 -9.36 -6.42 -2.14
C TYR A 100 -8.59 -5.94 -3.37
N PHE A 101 -8.06 -4.72 -3.30
CA PHE A 101 -7.13 -4.19 -4.28
C PHE A 101 -6.15 -3.25 -3.58
N SER A 102 -4.90 -3.69 -3.39
CA SER A 102 -3.86 -2.85 -2.80
C SER A 102 -2.61 -2.88 -3.68
N PRO A 103 -2.32 -1.79 -4.43
CA PRO A 103 -1.08 -1.74 -5.21
C PRO A 103 0.15 -1.70 -4.30
N VAL A 104 0.02 -1.10 -3.11
CA VAL A 104 1.08 -0.99 -2.10
C VAL A 104 0.49 -0.94 -0.70
N ASN A 105 1.12 -1.66 0.23
CA ASN A 105 0.90 -1.57 1.66
C ASN A 105 2.17 -1.05 2.34
N PHE A 106 2.02 -0.16 3.31
CA PHE A 106 3.15 0.35 4.09
C PHE A 106 3.04 -0.12 5.54
N TYR A 107 4.17 -0.52 6.12
CA TYR A 107 4.28 -0.88 7.53
C TYR A 107 5.28 0.05 8.20
N TYR A 108 4.82 0.81 9.17
CA TYR A 108 5.60 1.82 9.88
C TYR A 108 6.07 1.26 11.22
N LEU A 109 7.37 1.31 11.48
CA LEU A 109 7.97 0.87 12.74
C LEU A 109 8.11 2.05 13.71
N GLN A 110 7.26 2.07 14.73
CA GLN A 110 7.29 3.04 15.82
C GLN A 110 8.22 2.57 16.93
N GLN A 111 9.12 3.46 17.33
CA GLN A 111 10.01 3.30 18.48
C GLN A 111 9.32 3.70 19.80
N PRO A 112 9.87 3.32 20.97
CA PRO A 112 9.26 3.64 22.26
C PRO A 112 9.08 5.14 22.55
N ASP A 113 9.88 5.99 21.92
CA ASP A 113 9.78 7.46 21.98
C ASP A 113 8.63 8.02 21.14
N GLY A 114 7.92 7.18 20.39
CA GLY A 114 6.80 7.54 19.52
C GLY A 114 7.21 7.88 18.09
N HIS A 115 8.50 8.01 17.79
CA HIS A 115 9.02 8.32 16.46
C HIS A 115 8.98 7.09 15.54
N PHE A 116 8.76 7.30 14.24
CA PHE A 116 8.81 6.22 13.26
C PHE A 116 10.18 6.13 12.60
N SER A 117 10.87 5.02 12.86
CA SER A 117 12.24 4.78 12.41
C SER A 117 12.33 4.21 11.00
N HIS A 118 11.40 3.32 10.62
CA HIS A 118 11.46 2.60 9.35
C HIS A 118 10.07 2.45 8.73
N VAL A 119 10.05 2.31 7.41
CA VAL A 119 8.86 1.94 6.63
C VAL A 119 9.19 0.77 5.72
N LEU A 120 8.42 -0.31 5.83
CA LEU A 120 8.42 -1.41 4.87
C LEU A 120 7.31 -1.16 3.85
N ALA A 121 7.65 -0.99 2.58
CA ALA A 121 6.69 -0.90 1.49
C ALA A 121 6.55 -2.27 0.80
N GLU A 122 5.45 -2.96 1.04
CA GLU A 122 5.05 -4.17 0.30
C GLU A 122 4.33 -3.74 -0.96
N VAL A 123 4.94 -3.99 -2.12
CA VAL A 123 4.38 -3.62 -3.41
C VAL A 123 4.03 -4.88 -4.19
N SER A 124 2.81 -4.91 -4.73
CA SER A 124 2.29 -6.07 -5.48
C SER A 124 2.17 -5.72 -6.95
N ASN A 125 2.65 -6.59 -7.85
CA ASN A 125 2.40 -6.43 -9.28
C ASN A 125 1.07 -7.09 -9.68
N THR A 126 0.29 -6.40 -10.49
CA THR A 126 -0.89 -6.96 -11.17
C THR A 126 -0.57 -7.07 -12.65
N PRO A 127 -0.82 -8.21 -13.33
CA PRO A 127 -1.59 -9.39 -12.89
C PRO A 127 -0.76 -10.56 -12.29
N TRP A 128 0.57 -10.46 -12.22
CA TRP A 128 1.43 -11.61 -11.87
C TRP A 128 1.46 -11.98 -10.37
N ASN A 129 0.87 -11.15 -9.50
CA ASN A 129 0.71 -11.39 -8.06
C ASN A 129 2.03 -11.65 -7.32
N GLU A 130 3.14 -11.16 -7.88
CA GLU A 130 4.43 -11.13 -7.20
C GLU A 130 4.46 -9.94 -6.26
N ARG A 131 5.15 -10.13 -5.13
CA ARG A 131 5.27 -9.12 -4.08
C ARG A 131 6.72 -8.85 -3.81
N HIS A 132 7.04 -7.59 -3.62
CA HIS A 132 8.37 -7.16 -3.23
C HIS A 132 8.29 -6.18 -2.09
N CYS A 133 9.28 -6.22 -1.22
CA CYS A 133 9.33 -5.38 -0.04
C CYS A 133 10.55 -4.47 -0.11
N TYR A 134 10.34 -3.16 -0.03
CA TYR A 134 11.40 -2.19 0.18
C TYR A 134 11.42 -1.77 1.64
N LEU A 135 12.61 -1.72 2.25
CA LEU A 135 12.78 -1.11 3.55
C LEU A 135 13.37 0.31 3.38
N VAL A 136 12.73 1.27 4.02
CA VAL A 136 13.17 2.68 4.04
C VAL A 136 13.49 3.05 5.48
N ASP A 137 14.72 3.47 5.73
CA ASP A 137 15.12 4.11 6.99
C ASP A 137 14.71 5.59 6.95
N LEU A 138 13.88 6.02 7.90
CA LEU A 138 13.37 7.39 8.00
C LEU A 138 14.36 8.32 8.74
N ASN A 139 15.26 7.77 9.56
CA ASN A 139 16.30 8.54 10.24
C ASN A 139 17.44 8.92 9.29
N ASN A 140 17.74 8.03 8.34
CA ASN A 140 18.75 8.26 7.32
C ASN A 140 18.22 7.83 5.94
N PRO A 141 17.36 8.64 5.30
CA PRO A 141 16.76 8.30 4.02
C PRO A 141 17.82 8.26 2.91
N GLN A 142 18.39 7.07 2.69
CA GLN A 142 19.29 6.80 1.57
C GLN A 142 18.50 6.39 0.32
N ALA A 143 19.08 6.60 -0.85
CA ALA A 143 18.51 6.14 -2.10
C ALA A 143 18.48 4.60 -2.10
N THR A 144 17.33 4.01 -2.42
CA THR A 144 17.20 2.55 -2.53
C THR A 144 17.23 2.17 -4.01
N GLU A 145 18.08 1.21 -4.38
CA GLU A 145 18.09 0.66 -5.73
C GLU A 145 16.74 -0.01 -6.04
N LYS A 146 16.18 0.26 -7.23
CA LYS A 146 14.94 -0.35 -7.68
C LYS A 146 15.20 -1.81 -8.07
N ALA A 147 14.89 -2.72 -7.15
CA ALA A 147 15.01 -4.16 -7.40
C ALA A 147 13.73 -4.82 -7.97
N PHE A 148 12.66 -4.08 -8.30
CA PHE A 148 11.37 -4.68 -8.67
C PHE A 148 10.60 -3.94 -9.77
N HIS A 149 10.03 -4.73 -10.68
CA HIS A 149 9.09 -4.29 -11.70
C HIS A 149 7.70 -4.04 -11.11
N VAL A 150 7.51 -2.83 -10.60
CA VAL A 150 6.21 -2.38 -10.06
C VAL A 150 5.18 -2.03 -11.14
N SER A 151 5.65 -1.91 -12.39
CA SER A 151 4.83 -1.62 -13.55
C SER A 151 5.52 -2.17 -14.81
N PRO A 152 4.79 -2.80 -15.75
CA PRO A 152 5.33 -3.21 -17.04
C PRO A 152 5.78 -2.04 -17.92
N PHE A 153 5.58 -0.79 -17.47
CA PHE A 153 5.86 0.43 -18.21
C PHE A 153 7.04 1.26 -17.68
N ASN A 154 7.81 0.76 -16.70
CA ASN A 154 9.05 1.43 -16.24
C ASN A 154 10.28 0.51 -16.37
N PRO A 155 11.40 1.01 -16.93
CA PRO A 155 12.70 0.32 -16.96
C PRO A 155 13.20 -0.12 -15.57
N MET A 156 14.00 -1.19 -15.52
CA MET A 156 14.61 -1.73 -14.28
C MET A 156 15.67 -0.82 -13.66
N GLN A 157 16.45 -0.11 -14.48
CA GLN A 157 17.54 0.74 -14.03
C GLN A 157 17.00 2.08 -13.57
N MET A 158 16.50 2.19 -12.34
CA MET A 158 16.10 3.48 -11.75
C MET A 158 16.40 3.46 -10.25
N HIS A 159 16.65 4.62 -9.64
CA HIS A 159 16.81 4.73 -8.20
C HIS A 159 15.52 5.29 -7.58
N TYR A 160 15.03 4.66 -6.50
CA TYR A 160 13.91 5.21 -5.75
C TYR A 160 14.42 6.16 -4.68
N HIS A 161 14.02 7.42 -4.80
CA HIS A 161 14.15 8.40 -3.74
C HIS A 161 12.84 8.52 -2.99
N TRP A 162 12.82 7.97 -1.78
CA TRP A 162 11.69 8.02 -0.88
C TRP A 162 11.77 9.29 -0.02
N GLN A 163 10.69 10.07 -0.03
CA GLN A 163 10.50 11.17 0.91
C GLN A 163 9.20 10.89 1.65
N ILE A 164 9.32 10.46 2.90
CA ILE A 164 8.19 10.05 3.74
C ILE A 164 8.20 10.93 4.99
N SER A 165 7.09 11.62 5.26
CA SER A 165 6.92 12.38 6.49
C SER A 165 6.53 11.46 7.65
N GLN A 166 6.73 11.94 8.88
CA GLN A 166 6.15 11.29 10.05
C GLN A 166 4.60 11.24 9.92
N PRO A 167 3.95 10.13 10.26
CA PRO A 167 2.50 9.93 10.13
C PRO A 167 1.73 10.55 11.30
N GLU A 168 1.64 11.88 11.31
CA GLU A 168 0.90 12.67 12.30
C GLU A 168 -0.49 13.08 11.77
N GLU A 169 -0.86 14.36 11.84
CA GLU A 169 -2.13 14.87 11.28
C GLU A 169 -2.14 14.84 9.74
N GLN A 170 -0.97 14.95 9.13
CA GLN A 170 -0.77 14.82 7.69
C GLN A 170 0.31 13.78 7.42
N LEU A 171 0.07 12.96 6.40
CA LEU A 171 1.06 12.04 5.86
C LEU A 171 1.36 12.40 4.41
N GLN A 172 2.63 12.60 4.11
CA GLN A 172 3.14 12.80 2.77
C GLN A 172 4.14 11.69 2.46
N LEU A 173 3.95 11.05 1.32
CA LEU A 173 4.91 10.10 0.78
C LEU A 173 5.10 10.45 -0.68
N VAL A 174 6.35 10.64 -1.09
CA VAL A 174 6.75 10.89 -2.46
C VAL A 174 7.82 9.89 -2.84
N ILE A 175 7.62 9.25 -3.99
CA ILE A 175 8.56 8.37 -4.63
C ILE A 175 8.99 9.07 -5.91
N ARG A 176 10.27 9.42 -5.99
CA ARG A 176 10.88 9.86 -7.24
C ARG A 176 11.68 8.73 -7.82
N CYS A 177 11.59 8.59 -9.13
CA CYS A 177 12.22 7.53 -9.88
C CYS A 177 13.10 8.18 -10.95
N ASP A 178 14.40 8.20 -10.66
CA ASP A 178 15.41 8.89 -11.47
C ASP A 178 16.37 7.87 -12.12
N THR A 179 16.76 8.16 -13.37
CA THR A 179 17.89 7.51 -14.05
C THR A 179 19.03 8.54 -14.13
N ASP A 180 19.33 9.09 -15.30
CA ASP A 180 20.19 10.26 -15.53
C ASP A 180 19.38 11.58 -15.59
N GLN A 181 18.06 11.48 -15.81
CA GLN A 181 17.11 12.59 -15.84
C GLN A 181 15.85 12.20 -15.06
N ARG A 182 14.99 13.17 -14.69
CA ARG A 182 13.73 12.87 -13.98
C ARG A 182 12.75 12.13 -14.90
N HIS A 183 12.37 10.90 -14.53
CA HIS A 183 11.47 10.08 -15.33
C HIS A 183 10.04 10.09 -14.79
N PHE A 184 9.88 9.96 -13.47
CA PHE A 184 8.57 9.75 -12.86
C PHE A 184 8.57 10.14 -11.39
N ASP A 185 7.50 10.83 -11.00
CA ASP A 185 7.19 11.15 -9.62
C ASP A 185 5.79 10.59 -9.30
N ALA A 186 5.67 9.90 -8.17
CA ALA A 186 4.38 9.60 -7.58
C ALA A 186 4.37 10.06 -6.13
N GLY A 187 3.21 10.48 -5.67
CA GLY A 187 3.06 10.79 -4.27
C GLY A 187 1.64 10.71 -3.78
N LEU A 188 1.52 10.65 -2.47
CA LEU A 188 0.28 10.75 -1.74
C LEU A 188 0.39 11.86 -0.71
N ARG A 189 -0.70 12.59 -0.56
CA ARG A 189 -0.90 13.54 0.53
C ARG A 189 -2.23 13.23 1.18
N LEU A 190 -2.16 12.76 2.43
CA LEU A 190 -3.30 12.29 3.18
C LEU A 190 -3.44 13.04 4.50
N GLN A 191 -4.68 13.19 4.97
CA GLN A 191 -5.00 13.73 6.27
C GLN A 191 -5.56 12.63 7.17
N LYS A 192 -5.09 12.60 8.42
CA LYS A 192 -5.60 11.70 9.43
C LYS A 192 -7.05 12.06 9.76
N LYS A 193 -7.87 11.04 9.90
CA LYS A 193 -9.28 11.10 10.34
C LYS A 193 -9.47 10.02 11.38
N SER A 194 -10.23 10.32 12.43
CA SER A 194 -10.60 9.33 13.43
C SER A 194 -11.29 8.13 12.79
N LEU A 195 -10.91 6.91 13.15
CA LEU A 195 -11.59 5.72 12.70
C LEU A 195 -12.86 5.50 13.55
N ASN A 196 -14.02 5.80 12.97
CA ASN A 196 -15.33 5.60 13.59
C ASN A 196 -16.37 5.27 12.52
N SER A 197 -17.58 4.87 12.92
CA SER A 197 -18.60 4.42 11.95
C SER A 197 -19.01 5.49 10.95
N LYS A 198 -18.97 6.79 11.34
CA LYS A 198 -19.31 7.89 10.44
C LYS A 198 -18.25 8.08 9.35
N THR A 199 -16.97 8.05 9.72
CA THR A 199 -15.87 8.18 8.76
C THR A 199 -15.75 6.95 7.88
N LEU A 200 -15.95 5.75 8.44
CA LEU A 200 -16.02 4.50 7.69
C LEU A 200 -17.14 4.53 6.62
N PHE A 201 -18.34 4.97 6.99
CA PHE A 201 -19.45 5.10 6.06
C PHE A 201 -19.14 6.07 4.91
N ARG A 202 -18.47 7.19 5.20
CA ARG A 202 -18.02 8.12 4.16
C ARG A 202 -17.01 7.48 3.21
N VAL A 203 -16.06 6.69 3.72
CA VAL A 203 -15.14 5.93 2.87
C VAL A 203 -15.92 5.00 1.96
N MET A 204 -16.86 4.22 2.52
CA MET A 204 -17.72 3.33 1.73
C MET A 204 -18.46 4.08 0.62
N LEU A 205 -19.09 5.22 0.91
CA LEU A 205 -19.77 6.03 -0.11
C LEU A 205 -18.82 6.53 -1.21
N SER A 206 -17.61 6.97 -0.84
CA SER A 206 -16.63 7.47 -1.81
C SER A 206 -16.10 6.36 -2.74
N THR A 207 -16.04 5.13 -2.24
CA THR A 207 -15.66 3.93 -3.01
C THR A 207 -16.85 3.28 -3.73
N MET A 208 -18.08 3.50 -3.25
CA MET A 208 -19.34 3.00 -3.83
C MET A 208 -19.76 3.74 -5.09
N THR A 209 -19.00 4.74 -5.56
CA THR A 209 -18.94 5.02 -7.01
C THR A 209 -18.27 3.84 -7.71
N MET A 210 -19.05 2.76 -7.85
CA MET A 210 -18.87 1.47 -8.53
C MET A 210 -18.26 1.55 -9.94
N LYS A 211 -17.96 2.76 -10.45
CA LYS A 211 -17.42 3.04 -11.78
C LYS A 211 -16.02 2.46 -11.98
N THR A 212 -15.21 2.33 -10.94
CA THR A 212 -13.84 1.81 -11.08
C THR A 212 -13.83 0.29 -11.20
N LEU A 213 -14.56 -0.42 -10.34
CA LEU A 213 -14.56 -1.88 -10.36
C LEU A 213 -15.45 -2.43 -11.48
N ALA A 214 -16.66 -1.89 -11.65
CA ALA A 214 -17.49 -2.22 -12.81
C ALA A 214 -16.78 -1.80 -14.11
N GLY A 215 -16.04 -0.69 -14.12
CA GLY A 215 -15.20 -0.28 -15.26
C GLY A 215 -14.09 -1.27 -15.57
N ILE A 216 -13.36 -1.78 -14.56
CA ILE A 216 -12.29 -2.78 -14.75
C ILE A 216 -12.86 -4.10 -15.24
N TYR A 217 -13.92 -4.64 -14.61
CA TYR A 217 -14.55 -5.89 -15.04
C TYR A 217 -15.28 -5.73 -16.40
N TRP A 218 -15.89 -4.58 -16.68
CA TRP A 218 -16.51 -4.27 -17.98
C TRP A 218 -15.47 -4.12 -19.09
N HIS A 219 -14.33 -3.48 -18.82
CA HIS A 219 -13.23 -3.40 -19.79
C HIS A 219 -12.56 -4.76 -20.02
N ALA A 220 -12.37 -5.57 -18.97
CA ALA A 220 -11.86 -6.94 -19.09
C ALA A 220 -12.82 -7.84 -19.89
N LEU A 221 -14.12 -7.77 -19.62
CA LEU A 221 -15.15 -8.50 -20.37
C LEU A 221 -15.22 -8.02 -21.83
N ARG A 222 -15.10 -6.71 -22.07
CA ARG A 222 -15.10 -6.13 -23.43
C ARG A 222 -13.83 -6.49 -24.22
N LEU A 223 -12.70 -6.70 -23.57
CA LEU A 223 -11.45 -7.19 -24.19
C LEU A 223 -11.53 -8.69 -24.50
N LEU A 224 -12.14 -9.49 -23.62
CA LEU A 224 -12.43 -10.90 -23.85
C LEU A 224 -13.41 -11.10 -25.02
N LEU A 225 -14.50 -10.32 -25.07
CA LEU A 225 -15.45 -10.32 -26.19
C LEU A 225 -14.85 -9.81 -27.51
N LYS A 226 -13.69 -9.14 -27.47
CA LYS A 226 -12.94 -8.67 -28.65
C LYS A 226 -11.77 -9.59 -29.04
N GLY A 227 -11.61 -10.74 -28.38
CA GLY A 227 -10.64 -11.77 -28.78
C GLY A 227 -9.17 -11.39 -28.61
N VAL A 228 -8.83 -10.48 -27.69
CA VAL A 228 -7.44 -10.10 -27.45
C VAL A 228 -6.71 -11.24 -26.70
N PRO A 229 -5.64 -11.83 -27.27
CA PRO A 229 -4.93 -12.94 -26.64
C PRO A 229 -4.19 -12.48 -25.37
N VAL A 230 -4.27 -13.29 -24.32
CA VAL A 230 -3.57 -13.08 -23.04
C VAL A 230 -2.19 -13.74 -23.16
N TYR A 231 -1.12 -12.95 -23.06
CA TYR A 231 0.25 -13.47 -23.08
C TYR A 231 0.64 -13.97 -21.69
N SER A 232 1.02 -15.25 -21.62
CA SER A 232 1.61 -15.90 -20.44
C SER A 232 3.10 -15.54 -20.33
N HIS A 233 3.53 -15.13 -19.13
CA HIS A 233 4.96 -14.95 -18.82
C HIS A 233 5.50 -16.25 -18.23
N THR A 234 6.64 -16.71 -18.74
CA THR A 234 7.39 -17.87 -18.26
C THR A 234 8.02 -17.55 -16.90
N ALA A 235 7.72 -18.36 -15.89
CA ALA A 235 8.30 -18.24 -14.56
C ALA A 235 9.83 -18.41 -14.61
N LYS A 236 10.56 -17.54 -13.92
CA LYS A 236 11.89 -17.88 -13.37
C LYS A 236 11.74 -18.05 -11.87
N ASP A 237 12.43 -19.07 -11.37
CA ASP A 237 12.29 -19.64 -10.04
C ASP A 237 12.40 -18.64 -8.88
N LYS A 238 11.63 -18.94 -7.83
CA LYS A 238 11.54 -18.21 -6.57
C LYS A 238 12.83 -18.37 -5.74
N GLU A 239 13.32 -17.27 -5.19
CA GLU A 239 14.04 -17.24 -3.91
C GLU A 239 13.09 -16.83 -2.77
#